data_AF-A0A2E9U7Q4-F1
#
_entry.id   AF-A0A2E9U7Q4-F1
#
_cell.length_a   1.000
_cell.length_b   1.000
_cell.length_c   1.000
_cell.angle_alpha   90.00
_cell.angle_beta   90.00
_cell.angle_gamma   90.00
#
_symmetry.space_group_name_H-M   'P 1'
#
loop_
_entity.id
_entity.type
_entity.pdbx_description
1 polymer ?
#
loop_
_entity_poly.entity_id
_entity_poly.type
_entity_poly.pdbx_seq_one_letter_code
_entity_poly.pdbx_strand_id
1 'polypeptide(L)' 'MLDRLDELTAAGQGAAIACVVRISGSAYRRPGARFLIAADGSTLGGISGGCLEE' A
#
# COMPACT_ATOMS: atom_id res chain seq x y z
N MET A 1 -1.66 4.18 -8.52
CA MET A 1 -0.81 3.92 -7.33
C MET A 1 0.33 4.92 -7.29
N LEU A 2 1.22 4.89 -8.29
CA LEU A 2 2.29 5.89 -8.40
C LEU A 2 1.71 7.28 -8.64
N ASP A 3 0.67 7.40 -9.47
CA ASP A 3 -0.04 8.68 -9.69
C ASP A 3 -0.55 9.28 -8.38
N ARG A 4 -1.09 8.43 -7.48
CA ARG A 4 -1.56 8.87 -6.17
C ARG A 4 -0.42 9.30 -5.25
N LEU A 5 0.73 8.61 -5.32
CA LEU A 5 1.92 9.03 -4.58
C LEU A 5 2.46 10.36 -5.09
N ASP A 6 2.45 10.59 -6.41
CA ASP A 6 2.84 11.87 -7.03
C ASP A 6 1.91 13.00 -6.56
N GLU A 7 0.60 12.78 -6.57
CA GLU A 7 -0.38 13.76 -6.04
C GLU A 7 -0.11 14.13 -4.58
N LEU A 8 0.11 13.12 -3.72
CA LEU A 8 0.39 13.34 -2.30
C LEU A 8 1.71 14.08 -2.09
N THR A 9 2.74 13.70 -2.84
CA THR A 9 4.06 14.35 -2.79
C THR A 9 3.97 15.80 -3.25
N ALA A 10 3.23 16.07 -4.34
CA ALA A 10 3.01 17.42 -4.84
C ALA A 10 2.22 18.29 -3.85
N ALA A 11 1.33 17.68 -3.07
CA ALA A 11 0.62 18.34 -1.97
C ALA A 11 1.47 18.52 -0.69
N GLY A 12 2.73 18.07 -0.69
CA GLY A 12 3.62 18.11 0.49
C GLY A 12 3.21 17.12 1.58
N GLN A 13 2.39 16.13 1.24
CA GLN A 13 1.83 15.18 2.19
C GLN A 13 2.66 13.90 2.20
N GLY A 14 3.10 13.49 3.39
CA GLY A 14 3.88 12.26 3.57
C GLY A 14 3.07 11.02 3.20
N ALA A 15 3.73 10.02 2.63
CA ALA A 15 3.12 8.73 2.32
C ALA A 15 4.16 7.59 2.34
N ALA A 16 3.69 6.37 2.55
CA ALA A 16 4.48 5.14 2.47
C ALA A 16 3.81 4.15 1.51
N ILE A 17 4.63 3.32 0.83
CA ILE A 17 4.15 2.19 0.03
C ILE A 17 4.75 0.91 0.60
N ALA A 18 3.88 -0.02 0.98
CA ALA A 18 4.23 -1.40 1.28
C ALA A 18 4.08 -2.27 0.02
N CYS A 19 5.00 -3.20 -0.20
CA CYS A 19 4.97 -4.14 -1.31
C CYS A 19 5.30 -5.55 -0.84
N VAL A 20 4.51 -6.53 -1.26
CA VAL A 20 4.83 -7.94 -1.02
C VAL A 20 5.95 -8.36 -1.96
N VAL A 21 7.14 -8.63 -1.43
CA VAL A 21 8.31 -9.04 -2.23
C VAL A 21 8.48 -10.57 -2.32
N ARG A 22 7.96 -11.31 -1.34
CA ARG A 22 8.04 -12.78 -1.24
C ARG A 22 6.92 -13.30 -0.36
N ILE A 23 6.54 -14.55 -0.59
CA ILE A 23 5.59 -15.30 0.24
C ILE A 23 6.19 -16.65 0.59
N SER A 24 5.96 -17.10 1.81
CA SER A 24 6.22 -18.47 2.26
C SER A 24 4.90 -19.09 2.71
N GLY A 25 4.53 -20.24 2.15
CA GLY A 25 3.23 -20.87 2.38
C GLY A 25 2.08 -20.21 1.61
N SER A 26 0.88 -20.23 2.20
CA SER A 26 -0.35 -19.70 1.58
C SER A 26 -0.59 -18.24 1.95
N ALA A 27 -0.96 -17.42 0.98
CA ALA A 27 -1.29 -16.02 1.20
C ALA A 27 -2.40 -15.54 0.23
N TYR A 28 -3.14 -14.52 0.67
CA TYR A 28 -4.29 -13.96 -0.04
C TYR A 28 -3.91 -13.14 -1.29
N ARG A 29 -2.72 -12.54 -1.26
CA ARG A 29 -2.16 -11.72 -2.33
C ARG A 29 -0.84 -12.32 -2.78
N ARG A 30 -0.45 -12.03 -4.03
CA ARG A 30 0.82 -12.53 -4.61
C ARG A 30 1.93 -11.48 -4.46
N PRO A 31 3.21 -11.86 -4.60
CA PRO A 31 4.28 -10.89 -4.75
C PRO A 31 3.94 -9.84 -5.81
N GLY A 32 4.25 -8.58 -5.52
CA GLY A 32 3.86 -7.43 -6.34
C GLY A 32 2.55 -6.77 -5.91
N ALA A 33 1.80 -7.32 -4.94
CA ALA A 33 0.71 -6.59 -4.30
C ALA A 33 1.26 -5.36 -3.55
N ARG A 34 0.55 -4.24 -3.64
CA ARG A 34 1.00 -2.93 -3.12
C ARG A 34 -0.11 -2.30 -2.29
N PHE A 35 0.30 -1.60 -1.25
CA PHE A 35 -0.58 -0.85 -0.36
C PHE A 35 0.06 0.50 -0.07
N LEU A 36 -0.68 1.58 -0.30
CA LEU A 36 -0.25 2.95 -0.03
C LEU A 36 -0.97 3.46 1.21
N ILE A 37 -0.22 4.10 2.11
CA ILE A 37 -0.72 4.77 3.30
C ILE A 37 -0.26 6.22 3.25
N ALA A 38 -1.20 7.15 3.27
CA ALA A 38 -0.92 8.57 3.39
C ALA A 38 -0.89 9.01 4.86
N ALA A 39 -0.22 10.12 5.16
CA ALA A 39 -0.10 10.66 6.51
C ALA A 39 -1.44 11.10 7.12
N ASP A 40 -2.45 11.35 6.30
CA ASP A 40 -3.82 11.66 6.73
C ASP A 40 -4.66 10.41 7.05
N GLY A 41 -4.05 9.21 6.96
CA GLY A 41 -4.71 7.94 7.20
C GLY A 41 -5.46 7.39 5.99
N SER A 42 -5.51 8.10 4.85
CA SER A 42 -6.09 7.57 3.63
C SER A 42 -5.23 6.45 3.03
N THR A 43 -5.88 5.43 2.49
CA THR A 43 -5.20 4.23 1.98
C THR A 43 -5.65 3.87 0.56
N LEU A 44 -4.77 3.18 -0.18
CA LEU A 44 -5.06 2.67 -1.52
C LEU A 44 -4.39 1.31 -1.76
N GLY A 45 -5.16 0.37 -2.28
CA GLY A 45 -4.68 -0.99 -2.57
C GLY A 45 -4.75 -1.89 -1.34
N GLY A 46 -3.92 -2.92 -1.33
CA GLY A 46 -3.92 -3.89 -0.24
C GLY A 46 -2.94 -5.03 -0.41
N ILE A 47 -2.31 -5.44 0.67
CA ILE A 47 -1.37 -6.58 0.71
C ILE A 47 -1.91 -7.80 1.44
N SER A 48 -3.09 -7.69 2.06
CA SER A 48 -3.75 -8.76 2.79
C SER A 48 -5.18 -9.01 2.25
N GLY A 49 -5.98 -9.77 2.99
CA GLY A 49 -7.40 -10.03 2.73
C GLY A 49 -8.36 -9.08 3.49
N GLY A 50 -7.88 -7.94 3.98
CA GLY A 50 -8.69 -6.92 4.65
C GLY A 50 -8.53 -6.82 6.17
N CYS A 51 -7.88 -7.77 6.85
CA CYS A 51 -7.84 -7.82 8.33
C CYS A 51 -6.55 -7.22 8.95
N LEU A 52 -5.56 -6.87 8.13
CA LEU A 52 -4.28 -6.28 8.57
C LEU A 52 -4.10 -4.84 8.06
N GLU A 53 -5.17 -4.25 7.54
CA GLU A 53 -5.17 -2.99 6.80
C GLU A 53 -5.87 -1.87 7.59
N GLU A 54 -6.13 -2.13 8.88
CA GLU A 54 -6.85 -1.29 9.85
C GLU A 54 -5.93 -0.86 11.01
#